data_AF-A0A428H975-F1
#
_entry.id   AF-A0A428H975-F1
#
_cell.length_a   1.000
_cell.length_b   1.000
_cell.length_c   1.000
_cell.angle_alpha   90.00
_cell.angle_beta   90.00
_cell.angle_gamma   90.00
#
_symmetry.space_group_name_H-M   'P 1'
#
loop_
_entity.id
_entity.type
_entity.pdbx_description
1 polymer ?
#
loop_
_entity_poly.entity_id
_entity_poly.type
_entity_poly.pdbx_seq_one_letter_code
_entity_poly.pdbx_strand_id
1 'polypeptide(L)'
;MRLLKIIGIVLASLLVIVGLSVGGFKVMKQAEHDEMVRIVESEEAKEIFKVRLKQIDPNALTEKGIIKSYKVDSFEHNPMGGIIVYLYINDSSSYKVSVFLHKDSDGKLRNGGGSNPPLEKLKGDSN
;
A
#
# COMPACT_ATOMS: atom_id res chain seq x y z
N MET A 1 -1.50 47.37 29.86
CA MET A 1 -0.61 46.19 30.11
C MET A 1 -1.36 44.89 30.39
N ARG A 2 -2.40 44.84 31.24
CA ARG A 2 -3.16 43.58 31.54
C ARG A 2 -3.86 42.97 30.31
N LEU A 3 -4.50 43.81 29.48
CA LEU A 3 -5.23 43.36 28.29
C LEU A 3 -4.30 42.69 27.24
N LEU A 4 -3.15 43.31 26.96
CA LEU A 4 -2.14 42.76 26.04
C LEU A 4 -1.58 41.41 26.52
N LYS A 5 -1.42 41.21 27.84
CA LYS A 5 -1.01 39.93 28.41
C LYS A 5 -2.06 38.84 28.19
N ILE A 6 -3.34 39.17 28.38
CA ILE A 6 -4.45 38.22 28.14
C ILE A 6 -4.52 37.85 26.65
N ILE A 7 -4.43 38.83 25.74
CA ILE A 7 -4.41 38.58 24.30
C ILE A 7 -3.23 37.69 23.90
N GLY A 8 -2.03 37.96 24.44
CA GLY A 8 -0.85 37.13 24.20
C GLY A 8 -1.02 35.68 24.64
N ILE A 9 -1.63 35.43 25.81
CA ILE A 9 -1.91 34.08 26.31
C ILE A 9 -2.94 33.36 25.41
N VAL A 10 -3.99 34.06 24.99
CA VAL A 10 -5.03 33.49 24.09
C VAL A 10 -4.45 33.15 22.72
N LEU A 11 -3.57 33.99 22.16
CA LEU A 11 -2.91 33.70 20.89
C LEU A 11 -1.94 32.53 21.02
N ALA A 12 -1.15 32.47 22.10
CA ALA A 12 -0.23 31.37 22.35
C ALA A 12 -0.97 30.03 22.54
N SER A 13 -2.09 30.02 23.26
CA SER A 13 -2.89 28.79 23.45
C SER A 13 -3.52 28.33 22.14
N LEU A 14 -4.02 29.25 21.30
CA LEU A 14 -4.55 28.91 19.98
C LEU A 14 -3.47 28.30 19.08
N LEU A 15 -2.26 28.86 19.08
CA LEU A 15 -1.13 28.33 18.31
C LEU A 15 -0.73 26.92 18.76
N VAL A 16 -0.75 26.64 20.07
CA VAL A 16 -0.48 25.28 20.60
C VAL A 16 -1.54 24.29 20.13
N ILE A 17 -2.83 24.64 20.18
CA ILE A 17 -3.92 23.76 19.73
C ILE A 17 -3.76 23.43 18.24
N VAL A 18 -3.52 24.45 17.40
CA VAL A 18 -3.32 24.25 15.96
C VAL A 18 -2.06 23.40 15.70
N GLY A 19 -0.96 23.70 16.39
CA GLY A 19 0.30 22.95 16.27
C GLY A 19 0.15 21.48 16.64
N LEU A 20 -0.53 21.17 17.74
CA LEU A 20 -0.82 19.79 18.18
C LEU A 20 -1.76 19.07 17.22
N SER A 21 -2.76 19.76 16.67
CA SER A 21 -3.72 19.18 15.73
C SER A 21 -3.05 18.78 14.42
N VAL A 22 -2.28 19.71 13.82
CA VAL A 22 -1.56 19.46 12.56
C VAL A 22 -0.44 18.44 12.76
N GLY A 23 0.32 18.57 13.86
CA GLY A 23 1.39 17.64 14.23
C GLY A 23 0.86 16.22 14.46
N GLY A 24 -0.21 16.08 15.25
CA GLY A 24 -0.85 14.80 15.55
C GLY A 24 -1.36 14.09 14.29
N PHE A 25 -2.03 14.82 13.40
CA PHE A 25 -2.53 14.25 12.13
C PHE A 25 -1.40 13.71 11.25
N LYS A 26 -0.27 14.42 11.16
CA LYS A 26 0.88 13.97 10.38
C LYS A 26 1.51 12.70 10.97
N VAL A 27 1.64 12.62 12.29
CA VAL A 27 2.17 11.44 12.97
C VAL A 27 1.27 10.22 12.75
N MET A 28 -0.05 10.39 12.84
CA MET A 28 -0.99 9.30 12.58
C MET A 28 -0.87 8.76 11.15
N LYS A 29 -0.85 9.65 10.15
CA LYS A 29 -0.67 9.25 8.74
C LYS A 29 0.64 8.52 8.50
N GLN A 30 1.72 8.95 9.15
CA GLN A 30 3.01 8.29 9.03
C GLN A 30 2.97 6.90 9.66
N ALA A 31 2.38 6.75 10.84
CA ALA A 31 2.23 5.45 11.49
C ALA A 31 1.37 4.47 10.66
N GLU A 32 0.27 4.95 10.06
CA GLU A 32 -0.54 4.16 9.13
C GLU A 32 0.28 3.69 7.92
N HIS A 33 1.08 4.59 7.33
CA HIS A 33 1.94 4.25 6.21
C HIS A 33 3.02 3.23 6.59
N ASP A 34 3.67 3.40 7.74
CA ASP A 34 4.69 2.48 8.24
C ASP A 34 4.11 1.08 8.53
N GLU A 35 2.86 1.00 9.02
CA GLU A 35 2.16 -0.29 9.14
C GLU A 35 1.92 -0.93 7.77
N MET A 36 1.46 -0.15 6.77
CA MET A 36 1.26 -0.67 5.43
C MET A 36 2.55 -1.21 4.82
N VAL A 37 3.66 -0.48 4.94
CA VAL A 37 4.99 -0.93 4.49
C VAL A 37 5.31 -2.30 5.10
N ARG A 38 5.19 -2.41 6.43
CA ARG A 38 5.47 -3.67 7.16
C ARG A 38 4.61 -4.84 6.67
N ILE A 39 3.34 -4.60 6.36
CA ILE A 39 2.43 -5.64 5.85
C ILE A 39 2.83 -6.04 4.44
N VAL A 40 3.05 -5.08 3.53
CA VAL A 40 3.36 -5.33 2.12
C VAL A 40 4.70 -6.07 1.96
N GLU A 41 5.68 -5.78 2.82
CA GLU A 41 6.99 -6.44 2.81
C GLU A 41 7.03 -7.78 3.55
N SER A 42 5.94 -8.16 4.24
CA SER A 42 5.87 -9.40 5.01
C SER A 42 5.92 -10.65 4.12
N GLU A 43 6.43 -11.75 4.69
CA GLU A 43 6.45 -13.05 4.00
C GLU A 43 5.03 -13.57 3.69
N GLU A 44 4.05 -13.25 4.54
CA GLU A 44 2.64 -13.61 4.31
C GLU A 44 2.07 -12.89 3.07
N ALA A 45 2.34 -11.59 2.91
CA ALA A 45 1.95 -10.84 1.72
C ALA A 45 2.65 -11.36 0.46
N LYS A 46 3.96 -11.65 0.54
CA LYS A 46 4.72 -12.23 -0.58
C LYS A 46 4.13 -13.57 -1.03
N GLU A 47 3.70 -14.42 -0.11
CA GLU A 47 3.06 -15.68 -0.46
C GLU A 47 1.70 -15.47 -1.13
N ILE A 48 0.90 -14.52 -0.63
CA ILE A 48 -0.34 -14.10 -1.28
C ILE A 48 -0.06 -13.61 -2.72
N PHE A 49 0.98 -12.81 -2.94
CA PHE A 49 1.35 -12.35 -4.28
C PHE A 49 1.70 -13.53 -5.20
N LYS A 50 2.52 -14.48 -4.74
CA LYS A 50 2.86 -15.68 -5.53
C LYS A 50 1.62 -16.48 -5.90
N VAL A 51 0.69 -16.69 -4.97
CA VAL A 51 -0.57 -17.42 -5.22
C VAL A 51 -1.41 -16.68 -6.25
N ARG A 52 -1.59 -15.36 -6.11
CA ARG A 52 -2.35 -14.54 -7.05
C ARG A 52 -1.74 -14.57 -8.46
N LEU A 53 -0.42 -14.48 -8.57
CA LEU A 53 0.28 -14.56 -9.86
C LEU A 53 0.11 -15.95 -10.50
N LYS A 54 0.16 -17.03 -9.71
CA LYS A 54 -0.09 -18.40 -10.19
C LYS A 54 -1.53 -18.65 -10.65
N GLN A 55 -2.50 -17.92 -10.10
CA GLN A 55 -3.89 -17.95 -10.59
C GLN A 55 -4.03 -17.28 -11.96
N ILE A 56 -3.20 -16.27 -12.26
CA ILE A 56 -3.19 -15.57 -13.54
C ILE A 56 -2.41 -16.39 -14.58
N ASP A 57 -1.28 -16.97 -14.18
CA ASP A 57 -0.42 -17.83 -14.99
C ASP A 57 0.02 -19.04 -14.15
N PRO A 58 -0.48 -20.26 -14.43
CA PRO A 58 -0.11 -21.45 -13.66
C PRO A 58 1.39 -21.75 -13.60
N ASN A 59 2.18 -21.25 -14.57
CA ASN A 59 3.64 -21.39 -14.61
C ASN A 59 4.36 -20.12 -14.14
N ALA A 60 3.68 -19.20 -13.46
CA ALA A 60 4.27 -17.96 -12.97
C ALA A 60 5.51 -18.22 -12.11
N LEU A 61 6.48 -17.31 -12.22
CA LEU A 61 7.77 -17.33 -11.52
C LEU A 61 8.66 -18.51 -11.94
N THR A 62 8.50 -18.96 -13.19
CA THR A 62 9.32 -20.00 -13.81
C THR A 62 9.71 -19.64 -15.24
N GLU A 63 10.71 -20.34 -15.78
CA GLU A 63 11.13 -20.22 -17.19
C GLU A 63 10.05 -20.62 -18.21
N LYS A 64 8.94 -21.24 -17.79
CA LYS A 64 7.82 -21.58 -18.69
C LYS A 64 6.66 -20.58 -18.68
N GLY A 65 6.50 -19.80 -17.60
CA GLY A 65 5.40 -18.83 -17.46
C GLY A 65 5.52 -17.62 -18.37
N ILE A 66 4.43 -16.90 -18.59
CA ILE A 66 4.51 -15.52 -19.10
C ILE A 66 4.99 -14.59 -17.98
N ILE A 67 4.54 -14.81 -16.74
CA ILE A 67 4.98 -14.07 -15.56
C ILE A 67 6.28 -14.70 -15.06
N LYS A 68 7.41 -14.02 -15.24
CA LYS A 68 8.75 -14.47 -14.82
C LYS A 68 9.17 -13.92 -13.48
N SER A 69 8.91 -12.65 -13.25
CA SER A 69 9.29 -11.92 -12.04
C SER A 69 8.22 -10.90 -11.68
N TYR A 70 8.25 -10.45 -10.42
CA TYR A 70 7.45 -9.31 -9.99
C TYR A 70 8.24 -8.43 -9.04
N LYS A 71 7.82 -7.16 -8.95
CA LYS A 71 8.27 -6.21 -7.93
C LYS A 71 7.07 -5.43 -7.42
N VAL A 72 7.07 -5.11 -6.13
CA VAL A 72 6.10 -4.14 -5.59
C VAL A 72 6.47 -2.78 -6.16
N ASP A 73 5.52 -2.13 -6.83
CA ASP A 73 5.67 -0.78 -7.37
C ASP A 73 5.19 0.25 -6.36
N SER A 74 3.90 0.18 -6.04
CA SER A 74 3.24 1.09 -5.12
C SER A 74 2.12 0.37 -4.38
N PHE A 75 1.64 1.01 -3.32
CA PHE A 75 0.47 0.54 -2.59
C PHE A 75 -0.24 1.72 -1.95
N GLU A 76 -1.55 1.56 -1.73
CA GLU A 76 -2.39 2.57 -1.15
C GLU A 76 -3.37 1.98 -0.14
N HIS A 77 -3.76 2.79 0.84
CA HIS A 77 -4.83 2.44 1.76
C HIS A 77 -6.16 2.42 1.01
N ASN A 78 -6.90 1.32 1.11
CA ASN A 78 -8.28 1.30 0.64
C ASN A 78 -9.15 2.00 1.70
N PRO A 79 -9.94 3.04 1.37
CA PRO A 79 -10.80 3.73 2.35
C PRO A 79 -11.78 2.82 3.10
N MET A 80 -12.11 1.66 2.53
CA MET A 80 -12.94 0.63 3.16
C MET A 80 -12.14 -0.32 4.08
N GLY A 81 -10.85 -0.04 4.30
CA GLY A 81 -9.91 -0.88 5.02
C GLY A 81 -9.05 -1.76 4.11
N GLY A 82 -7.84 -2.08 4.58
CA GLY A 82 -6.86 -2.89 3.83
C GLY A 82 -5.95 -2.07 2.93
N ILE A 83 -5.20 -2.76 2.08
CA ILE A 83 -4.13 -2.22 1.25
C ILE A 83 -4.29 -2.74 -0.18
N ILE A 84 -4.34 -1.85 -1.16
CA ILE A 84 -4.24 -2.22 -2.58
C ILE A 84 -2.78 -2.13 -2.97
N VAL A 85 -2.19 -3.23 -3.40
CA VAL A 85 -0.80 -3.34 -3.82
C VAL A 85 -0.74 -3.47 -5.33
N TYR A 86 0.15 -2.72 -5.97
CA TYR A 86 0.41 -2.80 -7.40
C TYR A 86 1.77 -3.44 -7.66
N LEU A 87 1.80 -4.45 -8.52
CA LEU A 87 2.99 -5.21 -8.87
C LEU A 87 3.38 -4.92 -10.32
N TYR A 88 4.64 -4.56 -10.53
CA TYR A 88 5.27 -4.67 -11.85
C TYR A 88 5.56 -6.12 -12.16
N ILE A 89 5.34 -6.51 -13.42
CA ILE A 89 5.59 -7.86 -13.92
C ILE A 89 6.71 -7.82 -14.94
N ASN A 90 7.68 -8.72 -14.84
CA ASN A 90 8.81 -8.82 -15.78
C ASN A 90 9.55 -7.49 -15.97
N ASP A 91 9.67 -6.69 -14.91
CA ASP A 91 10.25 -5.34 -14.93
C ASP A 91 9.59 -4.35 -15.92
N SER A 92 8.39 -4.66 -16.41
CA SER A 92 7.61 -3.79 -17.29
C SER A 92 6.73 -2.83 -16.48
N SER A 93 6.78 -1.56 -16.88
CA SER A 93 5.90 -0.53 -16.31
C SER A 93 4.58 -0.35 -17.07
N SER A 94 4.44 -0.98 -18.23
CA SER A 94 3.28 -0.82 -19.12
C SER A 94 1.98 -1.32 -18.50
N TYR A 95 2.06 -2.41 -17.74
CA TYR A 95 0.90 -2.99 -17.07
C TYR A 95 1.24 -3.46 -15.67
N LYS A 96 0.26 -3.31 -14.75
CA LYS A 96 0.38 -3.72 -13.36
C LYS A 96 -0.65 -4.79 -13.02
N VAL A 97 -0.29 -5.67 -12.10
CA VAL A 97 -1.23 -6.57 -11.43
C VAL A 97 -1.52 -5.98 -10.06
N SER A 98 -2.79 -5.83 -9.69
CA SER A 98 -3.17 -5.41 -8.35
C SER A 98 -3.56 -6.58 -7.46
N VAL A 99 -3.28 -6.44 -6.17
CA VAL A 99 -3.66 -7.39 -5.11
C VAL A 99 -4.23 -6.59 -3.94
N PHE A 100 -5.43 -6.93 -3.51
CA PHE A 100 -6.04 -6.32 -2.33
C PHE A 100 -5.74 -7.18 -1.10
N LEU A 101 -4.96 -6.63 -0.16
CA LEU A 101 -4.64 -7.25 1.12
C LEU A 101 -5.58 -6.72 2.19
N HIS A 102 -6.21 -7.62 2.95
CA HIS A 102 -7.01 -7.25 4.11
C HIS A 102 -6.84 -8.28 5.23
N LYS A 103 -7.08 -7.85 6.48
CA LYS A 103 -7.21 -8.77 7.61
C LYS A 103 -8.67 -9.15 7.75
N ASP A 104 -8.95 -10.44 7.86
CA ASP A 104 -10.30 -10.94 8.17
C ASP A 104 -10.58 -10.81 9.68
N SER A 105 -11.77 -11.22 10.11
CA SER A 105 -12.22 -11.29 11.50
C SER A 105 -11.28 -12.05 12.45
N ASP A 106 -10.51 -13.02 11.93
CA ASP A 106 -9.50 -13.78 12.69
C ASP A 106 -8.12 -13.10 12.73
N GLY A 107 -7.99 -11.90 12.15
CA GLY A 107 -6.76 -11.13 12.10
C GLY A 107 -5.73 -11.57 11.06
N LYS A 108 -5.97 -12.65 10.31
CA LYS A 108 -5.02 -13.14 9.30
C LYS A 108 -5.14 -12.39 7.98
N LEU A 109 -4.02 -12.21 7.30
CA LEU A 109 -3.95 -11.51 6.03
C LEU A 109 -4.50 -12.38 4.90
N ARG A 110 -5.33 -11.81 4.04
CA ARG A 110 -5.95 -12.51 2.92
C ARG A 110 -5.94 -11.67 1.65
N ASN A 111 -6.00 -12.38 0.53
CA ASN A 111 -6.26 -11.79 -0.77
C ASN A 111 -7.77 -11.52 -0.93
N GLY A 112 -8.16 -10.26 -1.06
CA GLY A 112 -9.53 -9.84 -1.38
C GLY A 112 -9.80 -9.67 -2.87
N GLY A 113 -8.86 -10.09 -3.73
CA GLY A 113 -8.96 -10.00 -5.19
C GLY A 113 -8.01 -8.96 -5.77
N GLY A 114 -8.30 -8.53 -6.99
CA GLY A 114 -7.50 -7.54 -7.71
C GLY A 114 -7.72 -7.62 -9.21
N SER A 115 -7.07 -6.72 -9.93
CA SER A 115 -7.15 -6.61 -11.39
C SER A 115 -5.84 -7.00 -12.05
N ASN A 116 -5.93 -7.52 -13.28
CA ASN A 116 -4.80 -7.75 -14.15
C ASN A 116 -5.24 -7.52 -15.60
N PRO A 117 -4.34 -7.09 -16.49
CA PRO A 117 -4.62 -7.12 -17.93
C PRO A 117 -4.73 -8.58 -18.42
N PRO A 118 -5.17 -8.79 -19.67
CA PRO A 118 -4.99 -10.08 -20.36
C PRO A 118 -3.56 -10.59 -20.22
N LEU A 119 -3.41 -11.91 -20.03
CA LEU A 119 -2.13 -12.55 -19.71
C LEU A 119 -1.05 -12.24 -20.77
N GLU A 120 -1.43 -12.16 -22.04
CA GLU A 120 -0.51 -11.91 -23.15
C GLU A 120 0.20 -10.56 -23.05
N LYS A 121 -0.40 -9.59 -22.36
CA LYS A 121 0.17 -8.26 -22.11
C LYS A 121 1.19 -8.24 -20.97
N LEU A 122 1.27 -9.32 -20.18
CA LEU A 122 2.22 -9.46 -19.07
C LEU A 122 3.55 -10.08 -19.47
N LYS A 123 3.82 -10.28 -20.77
CA LYS A 123 5.11 -10.80 -21.26
C LYS A 123 6.30 -9.89 -20.94
N GLY A 124 6.04 -8.65 -20.57
CA GLY A 124 7.05 -7.62 -20.37
C GLY A 124 7.26 -6.79 -21.63
N ASP A 125 7.80 -5.59 -21.47
CA ASP A 125 8.23 -4.79 -22.61
C ASP A 125 9.45 -5.50 -23.20
N SER A 126 9.33 -5.94 -24.45
CA SER A 126 10.44 -6.59 -25.15
C SER A 126 11.57 -5.57 -25.28
N ASN A 127 12.73 -5.86 -24.71
CA ASN A 127 13.99 -5.25 -25.13
C ASN A 127 14.57 -6.05 -26.28
#